data_AF-A0A4Q0T4A7-F1
#
_entry.id   AF-A0A4Q0T4A7-F1
#
_cell.length_a   1.000
_cell.length_b   1.000
_cell.length_c   1.000
_cell.angle_alpha   90.00
_cell.angle_beta   90.00
_cell.angle_gamma   90.00
#
_symmetry.space_group_name_H-M   'P 1'
#
loop_
_entity.id
_entity.type
_entity.pdbx_description
1 polymer ?
#
loop_
_entity_poly.entity_id
_entity_poly.type
_entity_poly.pdbx_seq_one_letter_code
_entity_poly.pdbx_strand_id
1 'polypeptide(L)'
;MTTPPPQLDRNRVFRDRSAPMIRTLLLVALFCFSCLAFAVVAKKAHKAITGARPKTVAHSKGRSVARGQRSNAPDISPERGTAAAEAAQATLAETPSAPFLYPHALDPFFRAVAAQQTQASGPNALNTIPALASTVRVLQFGDSHTAADIFTGEMRAQLQGRFGNGGLGFQFPGHPFAGYRLAGSSRSQSSGWFTEGNKFTHLGDGDLGLGGISITANRPGESVTLSTTCSTMQVQYLRQAEGGHLRFTDNGTFISDIDTSVSQSADAAVGQAGGTSAGTMTYACTPGVHAFELTTLDRAPVRLLGLVTEQPGITYECLGINGAVAPLMLRWNQEIFADYLRERDPNLIVLAYGTNEAASGAGMNEEYVEQFNRLLENLHRIVPKAAVLVLGPYDRATRVGRGRRALWQTFRGTDRIIADQKEACRIHHCAFYDERQRMGGPGAMIRWVSAGLAQPDRTHLTGTGYRALAEAFYRDVLGAYKAYQKTAGDAGTVSRVYSFPADNHIDNSKKEIHHG
;
A
#
# COMPACT_ATOMS: atom_id res chain seq x y z
N MET A 1 -21.24 63.62 -68.06
CA MET A 1 -21.03 62.36 -68.81
C MET A 1 -20.26 61.40 -67.91
N THR A 2 -20.43 60.08 -68.13
CA THR A 2 -19.48 58.97 -67.82
C THR A 2 -18.96 58.76 -66.39
N THR A 3 -19.41 57.64 -65.79
CA THR A 3 -18.63 56.66 -64.99
C THR A 3 -17.59 55.93 -65.89
N PRO A 4 -16.77 54.91 -65.48
CA PRO A 4 -16.44 54.25 -64.19
C PRO A 4 -14.88 54.07 -63.96
N PRO A 5 -14.24 52.88 -63.63
CA PRO A 5 -14.01 52.22 -62.32
C PRO A 5 -12.50 51.96 -61.87
N PRO A 6 -11.95 50.74 -61.50
CA PRO A 6 -11.04 50.56 -60.33
C PRO A 6 -9.71 49.78 -60.65
N GLN A 7 -9.23 48.86 -59.76
CA GLN A 7 -8.16 47.81 -59.90
C GLN A 7 -6.78 48.07 -59.22
N LEU A 8 -5.87 47.10 -58.89
CA LEU A 8 -5.79 45.61 -59.00
C LEU A 8 -4.76 44.98 -58.00
N ASP A 9 -4.77 43.65 -57.88
CA ASP A 9 -3.79 42.75 -57.23
C ASP A 9 -2.72 42.21 -58.23
N ARG A 10 -1.50 41.83 -57.77
CA ARG A 10 -0.48 41.08 -58.56
C ARG A 10 0.51 40.20 -57.75
N ASN A 11 0.12 38.94 -57.56
CA ASN A 11 0.83 37.68 -57.89
C ASN A 11 2.35 37.63 -58.31
N ARG A 12 3.02 36.57 -57.80
CA ARG A 12 3.97 35.60 -58.44
C ARG A 12 5.53 35.74 -58.43
N VAL A 13 6.14 34.74 -57.76
CA VAL A 13 7.13 33.72 -58.26
C VAL A 13 8.51 34.16 -58.80
N PHE A 14 9.60 33.58 -58.23
CA PHE A 14 10.59 32.77 -58.98
C PHE A 14 11.39 31.83 -58.04
N ARG A 15 12.11 30.85 -58.61
CA ARG A 15 12.70 29.68 -57.93
C ARG A 15 14.14 29.42 -58.41
N ASP A 16 14.95 28.80 -57.55
CA ASP A 16 16.01 27.82 -57.84
C ASP A 16 17.51 28.25 -57.83
N ARG A 17 18.33 27.29 -57.35
CA ARG A 17 19.74 26.94 -57.67
C ARG A 17 20.92 27.15 -56.67
N SER A 18 21.57 25.99 -56.46
CA SER A 18 23.02 25.69 -56.29
C SER A 18 23.74 25.88 -54.94
N ALA A 19 24.23 24.76 -54.41
CA ALA A 19 25.41 24.59 -53.53
C ALA A 19 26.71 24.45 -54.40
N PRO A 20 27.97 24.22 -53.92
CA PRO A 20 28.36 23.17 -52.94
C PRO A 20 29.67 23.38 -52.08
N MET A 21 30.08 22.32 -51.34
CA MET A 21 31.45 21.96 -50.88
C MET A 21 32.13 22.76 -49.71
N ILE A 22 33.06 22.23 -48.87
CA ILE A 22 33.36 20.87 -48.29
C ILE A 22 34.50 21.02 -47.21
N ARG A 23 34.67 20.06 -46.25
CA ARG A 23 35.85 19.82 -45.33
C ARG A 23 36.13 20.83 -44.17
N THR A 24 36.69 20.49 -42.98
CA THR A 24 36.91 19.20 -42.26
C THR A 24 37.52 19.36 -40.82
N LEU A 25 37.06 18.56 -39.82
CA LEU A 25 37.69 18.18 -38.52
C LEU A 25 38.03 19.27 -37.46
N LEU A 26 38.19 19.05 -36.12
CA LEU A 26 38.45 17.87 -35.26
C LEU A 26 37.90 18.04 -33.79
N LEU A 27 37.69 16.91 -33.08
CA LEU A 27 37.67 16.71 -31.59
C LEU A 27 36.54 17.38 -30.76
N VAL A 28 35.91 16.76 -29.72
CA VAL A 28 36.22 15.58 -28.88
C VAL A 28 34.95 14.75 -28.60
N ALA A 29 35.02 13.40 -28.64
CA ALA A 29 34.02 12.52 -28.01
C ALA A 29 34.58 11.13 -27.66
N LEU A 30 34.49 10.75 -26.38
CA LEU A 30 34.72 9.43 -25.75
C LEU A 30 33.83 9.45 -24.48
N PHE A 31 33.09 8.42 -24.07
CA PHE A 31 33.13 6.98 -24.35
C PHE A 31 31.69 6.41 -24.48
N CYS A 32 31.49 5.37 -25.29
CA CYS A 32 30.21 4.66 -25.39
C CYS A 32 30.42 3.16 -25.68
N PHE A 33 29.99 2.27 -24.78
CA PHE A 33 29.76 0.82 -24.94
C PHE A 33 29.04 0.34 -23.65
N SER A 34 28.05 -0.54 -23.64
CA SER A 34 27.33 -1.24 -24.72
C SER A 34 25.90 -1.60 -24.25
N CYS A 35 25.00 -1.89 -25.20
CA CYS A 35 23.56 -2.09 -24.95
C CYS A 35 23.07 -3.42 -25.56
N LEU A 36 21.95 -3.94 -25.03
CA LEU A 36 21.13 -5.08 -25.54
C LEU A 36 21.80 -6.47 -25.63
N ALA A 37 21.09 -7.60 -25.71
CA ALA A 37 19.77 -8.05 -25.21
C ALA A 37 19.62 -9.55 -25.60
N PHE A 38 18.88 -10.38 -24.83
CA PHE A 38 18.57 -11.75 -25.28
C PHE A 38 17.24 -12.32 -24.74
N ALA A 39 16.33 -12.63 -25.67
CA ALA A 39 15.16 -13.52 -25.61
C ALA A 39 14.73 -13.73 -27.10
N VAL A 40 14.14 -14.82 -27.63
CA VAL A 40 13.37 -15.99 -27.13
C VAL A 40 13.68 -17.26 -27.98
N VAL A 41 13.21 -18.43 -27.53
CA VAL A 41 13.40 -19.82 -28.02
C VAL A 41 12.54 -20.26 -29.23
N ALA A 42 13.06 -21.19 -30.06
CA ALA A 42 12.34 -22.12 -30.97
C ALA A 42 13.26 -23.29 -31.46
N LYS A 43 12.86 -24.45 -32.04
CA LYS A 43 11.63 -25.31 -32.03
C LYS A 43 11.92 -26.71 -32.68
N LYS A 44 11.77 -27.84 -31.95
CA LYS A 44 11.62 -29.26 -32.46
C LYS A 44 12.88 -29.88 -33.18
N ALA A 45 13.02 -31.19 -33.48
CA ALA A 45 12.11 -32.38 -33.48
C ALA A 45 12.86 -33.74 -33.21
N HIS A 46 12.13 -34.87 -33.17
CA HIS A 46 12.63 -36.26 -32.99
C HIS A 46 13.48 -36.82 -34.17
N LYS A 47 14.43 -37.75 -33.90
CA LYS A 47 14.34 -39.20 -34.26
C LYS A 47 15.55 -40.08 -33.84
N ALA A 48 15.26 -41.38 -33.67
CA ALA A 48 16.07 -42.58 -33.99
C ALA A 48 17.36 -42.98 -33.21
N ILE A 49 17.20 -44.05 -32.42
CA ILE A 49 17.90 -45.37 -32.48
C ILE A 49 19.42 -45.43 -32.75
N THR A 50 20.13 -45.97 -31.75
CA THR A 50 21.33 -46.86 -31.72
C THR A 50 22.18 -46.45 -30.49
N GLY A 51 22.78 -47.32 -29.68
CA GLY A 51 23.04 -48.76 -29.81
C GLY A 51 24.43 -49.06 -29.24
N ALA A 52 24.60 -49.07 -27.91
CA ALA A 52 25.85 -49.46 -27.26
C ALA A 52 25.62 -50.08 -25.87
N ARG A 53 26.09 -51.32 -25.70
CA ARG A 53 26.18 -52.06 -24.42
C ARG A 53 27.62 -51.98 -23.87
N PRO A 54 27.94 -52.50 -22.67
CA PRO A 54 28.53 -51.71 -21.60
C PRO A 54 30.06 -51.77 -21.54
N LYS A 55 30.67 -50.79 -20.85
CA LYS A 55 32.03 -50.93 -20.29
C LYS A 55 32.09 -50.51 -18.82
N THR A 56 32.03 -51.53 -17.97
CA THR A 56 32.93 -51.74 -16.81
C THR A 56 33.37 -50.52 -16.00
N VAL A 57 32.71 -50.37 -14.84
CA VAL A 57 33.21 -49.89 -13.54
C VAL A 57 34.71 -49.60 -13.47
N ALA A 58 35.05 -48.34 -13.15
CA ALA A 58 36.26 -47.99 -12.43
C ALA A 58 35.86 -47.18 -11.18
N HIS A 59 36.02 -47.76 -9.98
CA HIS A 59 35.72 -47.06 -8.73
C HIS A 59 36.83 -46.05 -8.40
N SER A 60 36.58 -44.76 -8.65
CA SER A 60 37.32 -43.69 -7.97
C SER A 60 36.55 -43.24 -6.72
N LYS A 61 37.17 -43.41 -5.54
CA LYS A 61 36.59 -42.97 -4.24
C LYS A 61 36.75 -41.46 -4.08
N GLY A 62 35.98 -40.68 -4.86
CA GLY A 62 35.86 -39.23 -4.72
C GLY A 62 34.71 -38.84 -3.80
N ARG A 63 34.90 -38.88 -2.48
CA ARG A 63 33.89 -38.43 -1.49
C ARG A 63 33.82 -36.90 -1.50
N SER A 64 33.07 -36.33 -2.45
CA SER A 64 32.77 -34.90 -2.46
C SER A 64 31.94 -34.54 -1.24
N VAL A 65 32.57 -33.91 -0.26
CA VAL A 65 31.86 -33.32 0.87
C VAL A 65 31.05 -32.16 0.31
N ALA A 66 29.74 -32.36 0.16
CA ALA A 66 28.82 -31.27 -0.13
C ALA A 66 29.04 -30.19 0.93
N ARG A 67 29.47 -28.99 0.48
CA ARG A 67 29.49 -27.80 1.35
C ARG A 67 28.05 -27.53 1.74
N GLY A 68 27.64 -28.01 2.91
CA GLY A 68 26.33 -27.70 3.47
C GLY A 68 26.14 -26.19 3.46
N GLN A 69 25.00 -25.74 2.94
CA GLN A 69 24.58 -24.35 3.12
C GLN A 69 24.60 -24.07 4.61
N ARG A 70 25.49 -23.17 5.06
CA ARG A 70 25.47 -22.71 6.44
C ARG A 70 24.10 -22.09 6.67
N SER A 71 23.38 -22.61 7.66
CA SER A 71 22.14 -21.99 8.09
C SER A 71 22.42 -20.53 8.44
N ASN A 72 21.61 -19.61 7.91
CA ASN A 72 21.64 -18.21 8.34
C ASN A 72 21.06 -18.03 9.76
N ALA A 73 20.63 -19.13 10.40
CA ALA A 73 20.19 -19.14 11.78
C ALA A 73 21.29 -18.58 12.70
N PRO A 74 20.95 -17.63 13.59
CA PRO A 74 21.90 -17.13 14.58
C PRO A 74 22.32 -18.23 15.57
N ASP A 75 23.62 -18.29 15.86
CA ASP A 75 24.20 -19.22 16.83
C ASP A 75 23.94 -18.73 18.27
N ILE A 76 22.88 -19.26 18.89
CA ILE A 76 22.38 -18.87 20.21
C ILE A 76 22.14 -20.17 21.00
N SER A 77 22.63 -20.24 22.25
CA SER A 77 22.32 -21.36 23.13
C SER A 77 20.84 -21.33 23.57
N PRO A 78 20.18 -22.48 23.79
CA PRO A 78 18.77 -22.52 24.19
C PRO A 78 18.44 -21.61 25.39
N GLU A 79 19.27 -21.65 26.43
CA GLU A 79 19.15 -20.79 27.63
C GLU A 79 19.10 -19.29 27.31
N ARG A 80 19.98 -18.82 26.39
CA ARG A 80 20.01 -17.42 25.96
C ARG A 80 18.80 -17.06 25.10
N GLY A 81 18.27 -18.03 24.35
CA GLY A 81 17.03 -17.87 23.59
C GLY A 81 15.83 -17.69 24.52
N THR A 82 15.67 -18.57 25.51
CA THR A 82 14.59 -18.50 26.51
C THR A 82 14.64 -17.18 27.27
N ALA A 83 15.79 -16.80 27.85
CA ALA A 83 15.91 -15.54 28.59
C ALA A 83 15.64 -14.29 27.72
N ALA A 84 16.00 -14.32 26.44
CA ALA A 84 15.67 -13.24 25.50
C ALA A 84 14.17 -13.19 25.18
N ALA A 85 13.50 -14.33 25.08
CA ALA A 85 12.07 -14.41 24.85
C ALA A 85 11.26 -13.93 26.06
N GLU A 86 11.63 -14.33 27.28
CA GLU A 86 11.02 -13.86 28.53
C GLU A 86 11.17 -12.34 28.69
N ALA A 87 12.37 -11.78 28.43
CA ALA A 87 12.60 -10.33 28.49
C ALA A 87 11.80 -9.54 27.44
N ALA A 88 11.65 -10.08 26.22
CA ALA A 88 10.82 -9.46 25.19
C ALA A 88 9.32 -9.53 25.55
N GLN A 89 8.85 -10.65 26.10
CA GLN A 89 7.48 -10.80 26.59
C GLN A 89 7.17 -9.84 27.74
N ALA A 90 8.07 -9.69 28.72
CA ALA A 90 7.92 -8.74 29.81
C ALA A 90 7.77 -7.29 29.28
N THR A 91 8.63 -6.89 28.32
CA THR A 91 8.57 -5.58 27.65
C THR A 91 7.23 -5.36 26.94
N LEU A 92 6.67 -6.39 26.31
CA LEU A 92 5.37 -6.31 25.63
C LEU A 92 4.17 -6.40 26.58
N ALA A 93 4.33 -7.02 27.76
CA ALA A 93 3.30 -7.12 28.80
C ALA A 93 3.09 -5.79 29.53
N GLU A 94 4.15 -5.01 29.72
CA GLU A 94 4.03 -3.62 30.19
C GLU A 94 3.11 -2.82 29.26
N THR A 95 2.15 -2.09 29.85
CA THR A 95 1.23 -1.19 29.14
C THR A 95 1.67 0.25 29.41
N PRO A 96 2.16 1.00 28.41
CA PRO A 96 2.56 2.39 28.61
C PRO A 96 1.39 3.25 29.08
N SER A 97 1.65 4.24 29.94
CA SER A 97 0.63 5.20 30.39
C SER A 97 0.18 6.15 29.29
N ALA A 98 1.08 6.46 28.34
CA ALA A 98 0.80 7.25 27.14
C ALA A 98 1.51 6.60 25.92
N PRO A 99 0.91 5.57 25.29
CA PRO A 99 1.53 4.85 24.18
C PRO A 99 1.54 5.65 22.87
N PHE A 100 0.69 6.67 22.74
CA PHE A 100 0.59 7.53 21.57
C PHE A 100 1.07 8.95 21.89
N LEU A 101 1.80 9.56 20.96
CA LEU A 101 1.91 11.02 20.89
C LEU A 101 0.69 11.57 20.14
N TYR A 102 0.23 12.76 20.56
CA TYR A 102 -0.95 13.44 20.03
C TYR A 102 -2.22 12.56 19.99
N PRO A 103 -2.59 11.86 21.09
CA PRO A 103 -3.66 10.85 21.09
C PRO A 103 -5.03 11.39 20.66
N HIS A 104 -5.30 12.69 20.86
CA HIS A 104 -6.55 13.34 20.43
C HIS A 104 -6.80 13.29 18.91
N ALA A 105 -5.77 13.08 18.09
CA ALA A 105 -5.94 12.84 16.66
C ALA A 105 -6.71 11.53 16.35
N LEU A 106 -6.83 10.62 17.32
CA LEU A 106 -7.63 9.39 17.23
C LEU A 106 -9.08 9.57 17.69
N ASP A 107 -9.46 10.71 18.29
CA ASP A 107 -10.81 10.95 18.82
C ASP A 107 -11.92 10.79 17.74
N PRO A 108 -11.74 11.15 16.45
CA PRO A 108 -12.72 10.87 15.40
C PRO A 108 -12.93 9.36 15.15
N PHE A 109 -11.84 8.57 15.16
CA PHE A 109 -11.91 7.12 15.02
C PHE A 109 -12.58 6.48 16.24
N PHE A 110 -12.19 6.87 17.45
CA PHE A 110 -12.81 6.39 18.69
C PHE A 110 -14.30 6.73 18.79
N ARG A 111 -14.72 7.90 18.27
CA ARG A 111 -16.13 8.25 18.13
C ARG A 111 -16.89 7.31 17.18
N ALA A 112 -16.29 6.94 16.04
CA ALA A 112 -16.89 5.99 15.11
C ALA A 112 -17.03 4.58 15.73
N VAL A 113 -16.01 4.10 16.43
CA VAL A 113 -16.07 2.84 17.20
C VAL A 113 -17.19 2.89 18.24
N ALA A 114 -17.30 3.97 19.02
CA ALA A 114 -18.35 4.11 20.03
C ALA A 114 -19.76 4.12 19.43
N ALA A 115 -19.96 4.81 18.28
CA ALA A 115 -21.23 4.85 17.58
C ALA A 115 -21.65 3.49 17.01
N GLN A 116 -20.68 2.68 16.54
CA GLN A 116 -20.96 1.33 16.07
C GLN A 116 -21.42 0.40 17.21
N GLN A 117 -20.82 0.51 18.40
CA GLN A 117 -21.20 -0.32 19.56
C GLN A 117 -22.61 -0.02 20.07
N THR A 118 -23.08 1.24 20.00
CA THR A 118 -24.44 1.60 20.42
C THR A 118 -25.49 1.12 19.43
N GLN A 119 -25.21 1.19 18.12
CA GLN A 119 -26.10 0.63 17.09
C GLN A 119 -26.30 -0.89 17.23
N ALA A 120 -25.22 -1.63 17.55
CA ALA A 120 -25.29 -3.07 17.80
C ALA A 120 -26.08 -3.47 19.06
N SER A 121 -26.43 -2.50 19.92
CA SER A 121 -27.11 -2.72 21.21
C SER A 121 -28.60 -2.34 21.21
N GLY A 122 -29.15 -1.86 20.08
CA GLY A 122 -30.53 -1.35 19.98
C GLY A 122 -31.56 -2.38 19.47
N PRO A 123 -32.84 -2.30 19.90
CA PRO A 123 -33.87 -3.28 19.53
C PRO A 123 -34.38 -3.21 18.07
N ASN A 124 -33.99 -2.19 17.30
CA ASN A 124 -34.44 -1.96 15.91
C ASN A 124 -33.33 -2.22 14.87
N ALA A 125 -32.48 -3.25 15.07
CA ALA A 125 -31.38 -3.59 14.16
C ALA A 125 -31.80 -4.17 12.79
N LEU A 126 -33.10 -4.19 12.48
CA LEU A 126 -33.69 -4.77 11.27
C LEU A 126 -34.75 -3.83 10.69
N ASN A 127 -34.39 -3.00 9.69
CA ASN A 127 -35.24 -2.48 8.59
C ASN A 127 -34.69 -1.17 7.96
N THR A 128 -33.54 -1.25 7.32
CA THR A 128 -33.10 -0.41 6.16
C THR A 128 -31.82 -1.07 5.61
N ILE A 129 -31.42 -0.81 4.36
CA ILE A 129 -30.21 -1.41 3.77
C ILE A 129 -28.97 -0.83 4.51
N PRO A 130 -28.26 -1.57 5.40
CA PRO A 130 -27.44 -0.94 6.43
C PRO A 130 -25.93 -1.25 6.32
N ALA A 131 -25.48 -1.87 5.23
CA ALA A 131 -24.12 -2.42 5.12
C ALA A 131 -22.99 -1.37 5.02
N LEU A 132 -23.28 -0.16 4.54
CA LEU A 132 -22.27 0.90 4.36
C LEU A 132 -22.23 1.93 5.49
N ALA A 133 -23.31 2.06 6.27
CA ALA A 133 -23.46 3.10 7.31
C ALA A 133 -23.08 2.64 8.74
N SER A 134 -22.77 1.35 8.91
CA SER A 134 -22.49 0.70 10.20
C SER A 134 -21.10 0.03 10.27
N THR A 135 -20.23 0.36 9.32
CA THR A 135 -18.90 -0.26 9.18
C THR A 135 -17.81 0.75 9.53
N VAL A 136 -17.04 0.45 10.58
CA VAL A 136 -15.85 1.24 10.95
C VAL A 136 -14.66 0.77 10.14
N ARG A 137 -13.94 1.69 9.51
CA ARG A 137 -12.95 1.36 8.47
C ARG A 137 -11.55 1.82 8.83
N VAL A 138 -10.61 0.88 8.89
CA VAL A 138 -9.19 1.14 9.16
C VAL A 138 -8.34 0.69 7.98
N LEU A 139 -7.66 1.63 7.32
CA LEU A 139 -6.77 1.37 6.19
C LEU A 139 -5.31 1.48 6.62
N GLN A 140 -4.58 0.37 6.65
CA GLN A 140 -3.12 0.41 6.87
C GLN A 140 -2.36 0.35 5.54
N PHE A 141 -1.82 1.49 5.15
CA PHE A 141 -0.80 1.60 4.10
C PHE A 141 0.57 1.31 4.72
N GLY A 142 1.41 0.54 4.03
CA GLY A 142 2.75 0.28 4.55
C GLY A 142 3.67 -0.50 3.63
N ASP A 143 4.80 -0.92 4.19
CA ASP A 143 5.82 -1.69 3.49
C ASP A 143 5.64 -3.22 3.62
N SER A 144 6.73 -3.99 3.59
CA SER A 144 6.73 -5.45 3.76
C SER A 144 6.24 -5.93 5.14
N HIS A 145 6.30 -5.10 6.18
CA HIS A 145 5.72 -5.42 7.49
C HIS A 145 4.19 -5.52 7.42
N THR A 146 3.58 -4.60 6.68
CA THR A 146 2.14 -4.59 6.39
C THR A 146 1.80 -5.70 5.40
N ALA A 147 2.53 -5.80 4.28
CA ALA A 147 2.25 -6.72 3.17
C ALA A 147 2.25 -8.23 3.53
N ALA A 148 2.79 -8.61 4.68
CA ALA A 148 2.82 -9.99 5.17
C ALA A 148 1.47 -10.50 5.73
N ASP A 149 0.53 -9.58 5.97
CA ASP A 149 -0.76 -9.73 6.68
C ASP A 149 -0.71 -10.41 8.06
N ILE A 150 0.45 -10.40 8.73
CA ILE A 150 0.57 -11.01 10.06
C ILE A 150 0.22 -10.01 11.16
N PHE A 151 0.77 -8.79 11.09
CA PHE A 151 0.43 -7.71 12.03
C PHE A 151 -1.01 -7.22 11.81
N THR A 152 -1.34 -6.86 10.57
CA THR A 152 -2.68 -6.42 10.16
C THR A 152 -3.74 -7.51 10.32
N GLY A 153 -3.40 -8.78 10.07
CA GLY A 153 -4.31 -9.92 10.28
C GLY A 153 -4.62 -10.17 11.76
N GLU A 154 -3.64 -10.01 12.65
CA GLU A 154 -3.85 -10.07 14.10
C GLU A 154 -4.69 -8.88 14.59
N MET A 155 -4.37 -7.65 14.15
CA MET A 155 -5.18 -6.46 14.45
C MET A 155 -6.62 -6.61 13.98
N ARG A 156 -6.83 -7.15 12.77
CA ARG A 156 -8.15 -7.50 12.22
C ARG A 156 -8.87 -8.47 13.15
N ALA A 157 -8.25 -9.59 13.51
CA ALA A 157 -8.85 -10.61 14.38
C ALA A 157 -9.24 -10.06 15.76
N GLN A 158 -8.34 -9.32 16.42
CA GLN A 158 -8.58 -8.74 17.74
C GLN A 158 -9.70 -7.69 17.74
N LEU A 159 -9.67 -6.75 16.77
CA LEU A 159 -10.69 -5.71 16.65
C LEU A 159 -12.05 -6.29 16.24
N GLN A 160 -12.09 -7.22 15.29
CA GLN A 160 -13.34 -7.86 14.86
C GLN A 160 -13.95 -8.77 15.94
N GLY A 161 -13.12 -9.47 16.71
CA GLY A 161 -13.58 -10.25 17.86
C GLY A 161 -14.19 -9.38 18.97
N ARG A 162 -13.90 -8.08 19.01
CA ARG A 162 -14.42 -7.14 20.01
C ARG A 162 -15.55 -6.24 19.51
N PHE A 163 -15.49 -5.79 18.27
CA PHE A 163 -16.37 -4.78 17.68
C PHE A 163 -17.22 -5.32 16.50
N GLY A 164 -17.15 -6.63 16.23
CA GLY A 164 -17.88 -7.28 15.13
C GLY A 164 -17.04 -7.36 13.86
N ASN A 165 -17.13 -8.50 13.17
CA ASN A 165 -16.43 -8.73 11.91
C ASN A 165 -17.04 -7.88 10.79
N GLY A 166 -16.34 -6.83 10.36
CA GLY A 166 -16.78 -5.95 9.27
C GLY A 166 -16.45 -6.44 7.85
N GLY A 167 -15.95 -7.68 7.69
CA GLY A 167 -15.39 -8.18 6.44
C GLY A 167 -13.88 -7.94 6.35
N LEU A 168 -13.28 -8.24 5.19
CA LEU A 168 -11.84 -8.01 4.97
C LEU A 168 -11.52 -6.58 4.53
N GLY A 169 -12.53 -5.81 4.09
CA GLY A 169 -12.35 -4.50 3.48
C GLY A 169 -11.62 -4.60 2.14
N PHE A 170 -10.84 -3.58 1.77
CA PHE A 170 -10.03 -3.58 0.55
C PHE A 170 -8.95 -4.67 0.56
N GLN A 171 -8.80 -5.30 -0.60
CA GLN A 171 -7.81 -6.32 -0.90
C GLN A 171 -7.31 -6.10 -2.33
N PHE A 172 -6.03 -6.35 -2.59
CA PHE A 172 -5.55 -6.44 -3.96
C PHE A 172 -6.25 -7.59 -4.71
N PRO A 173 -6.56 -7.44 -6.01
CA PRO A 173 -7.08 -8.53 -6.84
C PRO A 173 -6.04 -9.63 -7.06
N GLY A 174 -6.47 -10.89 -7.12
CA GLY A 174 -5.61 -12.04 -7.46
C GLY A 174 -4.39 -12.24 -6.54
N HIS A 175 -3.21 -12.38 -7.17
CA HIS A 175 -1.90 -12.59 -6.57
C HIS A 175 -0.88 -11.61 -7.17
N PRO A 176 -0.85 -10.34 -6.71
CA PRO A 176 0.00 -9.29 -7.29
C PRO A 176 1.51 -9.48 -7.06
N PHE A 177 1.88 -10.20 -5.99
CA PHE A 177 3.28 -10.46 -5.67
C PHE A 177 3.44 -11.79 -4.94
N ALA A 178 4.65 -12.34 -5.02
CA ALA A 178 4.98 -13.60 -4.37
C ALA A 178 4.76 -13.49 -2.84
N GLY A 179 3.99 -14.42 -2.30
CA GLY A 179 3.67 -14.49 -0.87
C GLY A 179 2.48 -13.63 -0.42
N TYR A 180 1.81 -12.89 -1.32
CA TYR A 180 0.56 -12.20 -0.98
C TYR A 180 -0.50 -13.20 -0.50
N ARG A 181 -1.09 -12.90 0.65
CA ARG A 181 -2.13 -13.69 1.32
C ARG A 181 -2.87 -12.78 2.30
N LEU A 182 -4.16 -13.00 2.51
CA LEU A 182 -4.92 -12.34 3.57
C LEU A 182 -5.61 -13.39 4.45
N ALA A 183 -5.42 -13.28 5.76
CA ALA A 183 -6.10 -14.13 6.74
C ALA A 183 -7.62 -13.93 6.64
N GLY A 184 -8.37 -15.02 6.49
CA GLY A 184 -9.82 -15.00 6.24
C GLY A 184 -10.24 -15.02 4.76
N SER A 185 -9.32 -15.25 3.82
CA SER A 185 -9.62 -15.46 2.40
C SER A 185 -8.99 -16.73 1.81
N SER A 186 -9.63 -17.27 0.78
CA SER A 186 -9.00 -18.14 -0.23
C SER A 186 -9.07 -17.42 -1.58
N ARG A 187 -8.05 -17.60 -2.44
CA ARG A 187 -7.88 -16.83 -3.68
C ARG A 187 -7.22 -17.68 -4.76
N SER A 188 -7.53 -17.43 -6.02
CA SER A 188 -6.79 -17.97 -7.16
C SER A 188 -6.73 -16.92 -8.30
N GLN A 189 -5.82 -17.11 -9.24
CA GLN A 189 -5.86 -16.42 -10.52
C GLN A 189 -5.30 -17.30 -11.64
N SER A 190 -5.74 -17.05 -12.87
CA SER A 190 -5.14 -17.62 -14.07
C SER A 190 -3.80 -16.92 -14.42
N SER A 191 -3.07 -17.46 -15.41
CA SER A 191 -1.68 -17.06 -15.70
C SER A 191 -1.51 -15.85 -16.63
N GLY A 192 -2.59 -15.31 -17.18
CA GLY A 192 -2.59 -14.16 -18.11
C GLY A 192 -2.67 -12.79 -17.44
N TRP A 193 -2.86 -12.74 -16.12
CA TRP A 193 -2.81 -11.50 -15.35
C TRP A 193 -1.36 -11.05 -15.13
N PHE A 194 -1.05 -9.80 -15.49
CA PHE A 194 0.22 -9.15 -15.18
C PHE A 194 0.02 -8.05 -14.14
N THR A 195 1.02 -7.81 -13.29
CA THR A 195 0.94 -6.84 -12.20
C THR A 195 1.74 -5.57 -12.50
N GLU A 196 1.19 -4.43 -12.09
CA GLU A 196 1.82 -3.11 -12.14
C GLU A 196 1.90 -2.51 -10.72
N GLY A 197 2.69 -1.44 -10.53
CA GLY A 197 2.92 -0.82 -9.21
C GLY A 197 3.97 -1.53 -8.33
N ASN A 198 4.16 -2.83 -8.47
CA ASN A 198 5.18 -3.62 -7.74
C ASN A 198 6.65 -3.38 -8.18
N LYS A 199 6.92 -2.38 -9.03
CA LYS A 199 8.25 -1.98 -9.53
C LYS A 199 8.47 -0.48 -9.39
N PHE A 200 9.06 -0.05 -8.27
CA PHE A 200 9.13 1.38 -7.92
C PHE A 200 9.93 2.25 -8.91
N THR A 201 10.85 1.68 -9.69
CA THR A 201 11.58 2.41 -10.74
C THR A 201 10.73 2.71 -11.97
N HIS A 202 9.62 1.98 -12.20
CA HIS A 202 8.77 2.13 -13.36
C HIS A 202 7.32 1.72 -13.03
N LEU A 203 6.52 2.70 -12.61
CA LEU A 203 5.11 2.49 -12.23
C LEU A 203 4.15 2.41 -13.44
N GLY A 204 4.64 2.61 -14.66
CA GLY A 204 3.80 2.72 -15.85
C GLY A 204 3.10 4.09 -15.89
N ASP A 205 1.81 4.07 -16.18
CA ASP A 205 0.90 5.23 -16.12
C ASP A 205 0.65 5.73 -14.69
N GLY A 206 0.77 4.86 -13.68
CA GLY A 206 0.45 5.17 -12.28
C GLY A 206 -1.02 4.93 -11.90
N ASP A 207 -1.84 4.37 -12.81
CA ASP A 207 -3.26 4.06 -12.62
C ASP A 207 -3.44 2.78 -11.78
N LEU A 208 -3.04 2.90 -10.52
CA LEU A 208 -2.83 1.78 -9.59
C LEU A 208 -3.88 1.70 -8.48
N GLY A 209 -4.95 2.49 -8.58
CA GLY A 209 -6.08 2.49 -7.66
C GLY A 209 -5.74 2.94 -6.23
N LEU A 210 -6.56 2.51 -5.29
CA LEU A 210 -6.43 2.84 -3.87
C LEU A 210 -5.12 2.32 -3.26
N GLY A 211 -4.73 1.07 -3.57
CA GLY A 211 -3.64 0.38 -2.90
C GLY A 211 -2.27 0.46 -3.59
N GLY A 212 -2.14 1.16 -4.73
CA GLY A 212 -0.85 1.29 -5.43
C GLY A 212 -0.38 0.05 -6.20
N ILE A 213 -1.29 -0.89 -6.49
CA ILE A 213 -1.04 -2.09 -7.29
C ILE A 213 -2.30 -2.41 -8.10
N SER A 214 -2.12 -2.70 -9.38
CA SER A 214 -3.16 -3.24 -10.25
C SER A 214 -2.76 -4.58 -10.85
N ILE A 215 -3.74 -5.36 -11.33
CA ILE A 215 -3.49 -6.46 -12.26
C ILE A 215 -4.30 -6.27 -13.54
N THR A 216 -3.68 -6.59 -14.67
CA THR A 216 -4.24 -6.36 -16.00
C THR A 216 -4.23 -7.66 -16.82
N ALA A 217 -5.29 -7.91 -17.59
CA ALA A 217 -5.37 -8.98 -18.58
C ALA A 217 -5.90 -8.44 -19.92
N ASN A 218 -5.50 -9.07 -21.02
CA ASN A 218 -5.81 -8.65 -22.40
C ASN A 218 -6.15 -9.85 -23.31
N ARG A 219 -6.77 -10.88 -22.72
CA ARG A 219 -7.24 -12.08 -23.43
C ARG A 219 -8.46 -12.65 -22.69
N PRO A 220 -9.37 -13.35 -23.39
CA PRO A 220 -10.58 -13.90 -22.78
C PRO A 220 -10.27 -15.16 -21.98
N GLY A 221 -11.12 -15.47 -21.00
CA GLY A 221 -11.02 -16.66 -20.15
C GLY A 221 -10.00 -16.56 -19.01
N GLU A 222 -9.48 -15.37 -18.71
CA GLU A 222 -8.63 -15.15 -17.55
C GLU A 222 -9.47 -14.84 -16.33
N SER A 223 -9.24 -15.56 -15.23
CA SER A 223 -10.05 -15.42 -14.03
C SER A 223 -9.27 -15.07 -12.77
N VAL A 224 -9.98 -14.42 -11.84
CA VAL A 224 -9.57 -14.10 -10.47
C VAL A 224 -10.68 -14.57 -9.55
N THR A 225 -10.33 -15.35 -8.52
CA THR A 225 -11.31 -15.80 -7.52
C THR A 225 -11.01 -15.24 -6.13
N LEU A 226 -12.07 -15.05 -5.36
CA LEU A 226 -12.03 -14.67 -3.95
C LEU A 226 -13.13 -15.40 -3.18
N SER A 227 -12.75 -16.23 -2.22
CA SER A 227 -13.68 -16.80 -1.24
C SER A 227 -13.47 -16.19 0.14
N THR A 228 -14.51 -15.61 0.72
CA THR A 228 -14.49 -14.98 2.05
C THR A 228 -15.92 -14.78 2.59
N THR A 229 -16.05 -14.26 3.82
CA THR A 229 -17.34 -13.94 4.44
C THR A 229 -17.66 -12.46 4.27
N CYS A 230 -18.85 -12.13 3.76
CA CYS A 230 -19.35 -10.75 3.67
C CYS A 230 -20.87 -10.69 3.43
N SER A 231 -21.41 -9.46 3.37
CA SER A 231 -22.74 -9.14 2.83
C SER A 231 -22.68 -8.14 1.67
N THR A 232 -21.48 -7.70 1.28
CA THR A 232 -21.23 -6.81 0.15
C THR A 232 -19.90 -7.17 -0.48
N MET A 233 -19.87 -7.17 -1.82
CA MET A 233 -18.68 -7.31 -2.64
C MET A 233 -18.62 -6.14 -3.61
N GLN A 234 -17.47 -5.47 -3.68
CA GLN A 234 -17.21 -4.41 -4.63
C GLN A 234 -15.96 -4.73 -5.45
N VAL A 235 -16.06 -4.48 -6.76
CA VAL A 235 -14.98 -4.62 -7.73
C VAL A 235 -14.56 -3.22 -8.18
N GLN A 236 -13.31 -2.88 -7.93
CA GLN A 236 -12.67 -1.63 -8.37
C GLN A 236 -11.80 -1.94 -9.60
N TYR A 237 -11.98 -1.18 -10.67
CA TYR A 237 -11.35 -1.39 -11.97
C TYR A 237 -11.00 -0.06 -12.65
N LEU A 238 -10.13 -0.10 -13.65
CA LEU A 238 -9.83 1.08 -14.46
C LEU A 238 -10.87 1.22 -15.57
N ARG A 239 -11.55 2.36 -15.64
CA ARG A 239 -12.27 2.79 -16.84
C ARG A 239 -11.26 3.38 -17.82
N GLN A 240 -11.27 2.89 -19.05
CA GLN A 240 -10.32 3.30 -20.09
C GLN A 240 -10.93 3.27 -21.49
N ALA A 241 -10.34 4.02 -22.43
CA ALA A 241 -10.63 3.85 -23.85
C ALA A 241 -10.32 2.40 -24.27
N GLU A 242 -11.21 1.81 -25.09
CA GLU A 242 -11.11 0.39 -25.49
C GLU A 242 -11.06 -0.60 -24.32
N GLY A 243 -11.65 -0.28 -23.16
CA GLY A 243 -11.79 -1.23 -22.04
C GLY A 243 -12.60 -2.47 -22.42
N GLY A 244 -12.22 -3.62 -21.84
CA GLY A 244 -12.89 -4.92 -22.08
C GLY A 244 -14.01 -5.25 -21.10
N HIS A 245 -14.56 -6.46 -21.23
CA HIS A 245 -15.64 -6.93 -20.37
C HIS A 245 -15.20 -8.03 -19.40
N LEU A 246 -15.74 -7.99 -18.18
CA LEU A 246 -15.65 -9.04 -17.16
C LEU A 246 -17.00 -9.67 -16.89
N ARG A 247 -17.06 -10.98 -16.76
CA ARG A 247 -18.17 -11.69 -16.09
C ARG A 247 -17.91 -11.78 -14.61
N PHE A 248 -18.88 -11.37 -13.80
CA PHE A 248 -18.89 -11.57 -12.36
C PHE A 248 -19.89 -12.66 -11.96
N THR A 249 -19.42 -13.62 -11.18
CA THR A 249 -20.24 -14.68 -10.59
C THR A 249 -20.03 -14.80 -9.09
N ASP A 250 -21.04 -15.29 -8.40
CA ASP A 250 -21.00 -15.65 -6.98
C ASP A 250 -21.52 -17.08 -6.81
N ASN A 251 -20.71 -17.95 -6.20
CA ASN A 251 -21.02 -19.37 -6.01
C ASN A 251 -21.40 -20.08 -7.32
N GLY A 252 -20.77 -19.67 -8.43
CA GLY A 252 -21.06 -20.16 -9.79
C GLY A 252 -22.34 -19.59 -10.43
N THR A 253 -23.10 -18.76 -9.73
CA THR A 253 -24.28 -18.06 -10.27
C THR A 253 -23.87 -16.76 -10.94
N PHE A 254 -24.36 -16.51 -12.16
CA PHE A 254 -24.15 -15.26 -12.86
C PHE A 254 -24.78 -14.07 -12.11
N ILE A 255 -24.00 -13.01 -11.88
CA ILE A 255 -24.48 -11.79 -11.23
C ILE A 255 -24.57 -10.62 -12.21
N SER A 256 -23.48 -10.33 -12.93
CA SER A 256 -23.44 -9.27 -13.95
C SER A 256 -22.27 -9.50 -14.91
N ASP A 257 -22.37 -8.96 -16.11
CA ASP A 257 -21.17 -8.56 -16.87
C ASP A 257 -20.84 -7.10 -16.54
N ILE A 258 -19.56 -6.73 -16.56
CA ILE A 258 -19.01 -5.40 -16.23
C ILE A 258 -18.30 -4.90 -17.48
N ASP A 259 -18.69 -3.73 -17.97
CA ASP A 259 -18.00 -3.00 -19.03
C ASP A 259 -16.98 -2.03 -18.40
N THR A 260 -15.69 -2.17 -18.76
CA THR A 260 -14.62 -1.29 -18.29
C THR A 260 -14.24 -0.19 -19.28
N SER A 261 -15.05 0.03 -20.32
CA SER A 261 -14.86 1.12 -21.27
C SER A 261 -15.37 2.48 -20.73
N VAL A 262 -14.90 3.57 -21.36
CA VAL A 262 -15.44 4.93 -21.18
C VAL A 262 -16.34 5.25 -22.36
N SER A 263 -17.57 5.69 -22.10
CA SER A 263 -18.51 6.11 -23.14
C SER A 263 -18.47 7.62 -23.30
N GLN A 264 -18.08 8.10 -24.49
CA GLN A 264 -17.99 9.54 -24.80
C GLN A 264 -19.32 10.31 -24.62
N SER A 265 -20.47 9.63 -24.51
CA SER A 265 -21.78 10.27 -24.33
C SER A 265 -22.30 10.30 -22.89
N ALA A 266 -21.78 9.46 -21.99
CA ALA A 266 -22.19 9.41 -20.58
C ALA A 266 -21.18 10.11 -19.65
N ASP A 267 -19.89 9.95 -19.94
CA ASP A 267 -18.82 10.38 -19.03
C ASP A 267 -18.40 11.86 -19.24
N ALA A 268 -18.94 12.53 -20.27
CA ALA A 268 -18.65 13.94 -20.61
C ALA A 268 -19.05 14.98 -19.54
N ALA A 269 -19.77 14.57 -18.48
CA ALA A 269 -20.04 15.41 -17.32
C ALA A 269 -18.83 15.54 -16.37
N VAL A 270 -17.85 14.64 -16.47
CA VAL A 270 -16.54 14.76 -15.84
C VAL A 270 -15.57 15.24 -16.91
N GLY A 271 -14.86 16.35 -16.68
CA GLY A 271 -14.05 17.05 -17.69
C GLY A 271 -12.78 16.34 -18.21
N GLN A 272 -12.75 15.01 -18.16
CA GLN A 272 -11.64 14.15 -18.58
C GLN A 272 -11.65 13.97 -20.10
N ALA A 273 -10.92 14.83 -20.81
CA ALA A 273 -10.73 14.71 -22.25
C ALA A 273 -9.85 13.49 -22.61
N GLY A 274 -10.48 12.32 -22.75
CA GLY A 274 -9.83 11.08 -23.18
C GLY A 274 -8.98 10.36 -22.11
N GLY A 275 -9.16 10.71 -20.84
CA GLY A 275 -8.41 10.13 -19.71
C GLY A 275 -8.98 8.79 -19.21
N THR A 276 -8.18 8.10 -18.41
CA THR A 276 -8.59 6.95 -17.59
C THR A 276 -9.27 7.42 -16.30
N SER A 277 -10.12 6.58 -15.68
CA SER A 277 -10.83 6.97 -14.46
C SER A 277 -11.18 5.78 -13.55
N ALA A 278 -11.61 6.07 -12.32
CA ALA A 278 -12.09 5.05 -11.39
C ALA A 278 -13.41 4.42 -11.89
N GLY A 279 -13.51 3.10 -11.80
CA GLY A 279 -14.69 2.31 -12.14
C GLY A 279 -15.05 1.35 -11.02
N THR A 280 -16.29 1.42 -10.55
CA THR A 280 -16.77 0.59 -9.45
C THR A 280 -18.04 -0.16 -9.83
N MET A 281 -18.08 -1.46 -9.51
CA MET A 281 -19.31 -2.26 -9.46
C MET A 281 -19.48 -2.80 -8.04
N THR A 282 -20.66 -2.60 -7.44
CA THR A 282 -20.99 -3.05 -6.08
C THR A 282 -22.18 -4.01 -6.11
N TYR A 283 -22.02 -5.16 -5.45
CA TYR A 283 -23.01 -6.21 -5.31
C TYR A 283 -23.33 -6.43 -3.83
N ALA A 284 -24.62 -6.32 -3.46
CA ALA A 284 -25.10 -6.72 -2.15
C ALA A 284 -25.48 -8.21 -2.17
N CYS A 285 -24.89 -8.99 -1.27
CA CYS A 285 -25.06 -10.44 -1.20
C CYS A 285 -25.68 -10.85 0.15
N THR A 286 -26.22 -12.07 0.21
CA THR A 286 -26.76 -12.62 1.47
C THR A 286 -25.64 -12.81 2.49
N PRO A 287 -25.73 -12.32 3.74
CA PRO A 287 -24.64 -12.47 4.71
C PRO A 287 -24.17 -13.92 4.86
N GLY A 288 -22.93 -14.20 4.49
CA GLY A 288 -22.44 -15.59 4.43
C GLY A 288 -21.06 -15.73 3.79
N VAL A 289 -20.65 -16.97 3.55
CA VAL A 289 -19.44 -17.30 2.80
C VAL A 289 -19.77 -17.32 1.32
N HIS A 290 -18.99 -16.59 0.54
CA HIS A 290 -19.11 -16.48 -0.90
C HIS A 290 -17.89 -17.04 -1.62
N ALA A 291 -18.06 -17.43 -2.88
CA ALA A 291 -17.00 -17.77 -3.80
C ALA A 291 -17.18 -16.94 -5.07
N PHE A 292 -16.57 -15.75 -5.07
CA PHE A 292 -16.60 -14.82 -6.18
C PHE A 292 -15.61 -15.22 -7.28
N GLU A 293 -16.02 -15.10 -8.54
CA GLU A 293 -15.13 -15.22 -9.69
C GLU A 293 -15.38 -14.07 -10.68
N LEU A 294 -14.29 -13.46 -11.14
CA LEU A 294 -14.24 -12.46 -12.20
C LEU A 294 -13.50 -13.06 -13.40
N THR A 295 -14.14 -13.13 -14.57
CA THR A 295 -13.55 -13.76 -15.78
C THR A 295 -13.61 -12.81 -16.97
N THR A 296 -12.48 -12.57 -17.66
CA THR A 296 -12.45 -11.74 -18.88
C THR A 296 -13.21 -12.40 -20.04
N LEU A 297 -13.97 -11.61 -20.80
CA LEU A 297 -14.83 -12.12 -21.87
C LEU A 297 -14.26 -11.92 -23.29
N ASP A 298 -13.37 -10.94 -23.47
CA ASP A 298 -12.84 -10.55 -24.77
C ASP A 298 -11.31 -10.28 -24.73
N ARG A 299 -10.78 -9.63 -25.77
CA ARG A 299 -9.34 -9.32 -25.92
C ARG A 299 -8.97 -7.89 -25.55
N ALA A 300 -9.95 -7.05 -25.22
CA ALA A 300 -9.70 -5.69 -24.79
C ALA A 300 -9.11 -5.69 -23.37
N PRO A 301 -8.30 -4.67 -23.01
CA PRO A 301 -7.66 -4.61 -21.71
C PRO A 301 -8.68 -4.44 -20.58
N VAL A 302 -8.55 -5.29 -19.56
CA VAL A 302 -9.23 -5.18 -18.27
C VAL A 302 -8.16 -5.03 -17.20
N ARG A 303 -8.21 -3.93 -16.43
CA ARG A 303 -7.32 -3.69 -15.28
C ARG A 303 -8.15 -3.64 -14.00
N LEU A 304 -7.91 -4.59 -13.10
CA LEU A 304 -8.48 -4.64 -11.76
C LEU A 304 -7.57 -3.87 -10.78
N LEU A 305 -8.19 -3.06 -9.93
CA LEU A 305 -7.53 -2.16 -8.98
C LEU A 305 -7.77 -2.55 -7.51
N GLY A 306 -8.87 -3.25 -7.22
CA GLY A 306 -9.24 -3.64 -5.87
C GLY A 306 -10.45 -4.57 -5.82
N LEU A 307 -10.51 -5.38 -4.76
CA LEU A 307 -11.70 -6.13 -4.36
C LEU A 307 -12.00 -5.75 -2.91
N VAL A 308 -13.19 -5.22 -2.63
CA VAL A 308 -13.59 -4.79 -1.28
C VAL A 308 -14.72 -5.70 -0.80
N THR A 309 -14.57 -6.34 0.37
CA THR A 309 -15.63 -7.15 0.97
C THR A 309 -16.01 -6.65 2.37
N GLU A 310 -17.28 -6.28 2.54
CA GLU A 310 -17.79 -5.67 3.77
C GLU A 310 -19.05 -6.37 4.32
N GLN A 311 -19.26 -6.18 5.61
CA GLN A 311 -20.52 -6.36 6.34
C GLN A 311 -20.49 -5.45 7.60
N PRO A 312 -21.60 -5.27 8.34
CA PRO A 312 -21.59 -4.45 9.56
C PRO A 312 -20.55 -4.89 10.61
N GLY A 313 -19.72 -3.97 11.11
CA GLY A 313 -18.61 -4.29 12.03
C GLY A 313 -17.42 -3.34 11.89
N ILE A 314 -16.19 -3.86 12.10
CA ILE A 314 -14.95 -3.14 11.82
C ILE A 314 -14.08 -3.87 10.76
N THR A 315 -13.52 -3.13 9.80
CA THR A 315 -12.48 -3.64 8.89
C THR A 315 -11.08 -3.20 9.36
N TYR A 316 -10.08 -4.01 9.05
CA TYR A 316 -8.67 -3.64 9.21
C TYR A 316 -7.87 -4.14 8.01
N GLU A 317 -7.49 -3.22 7.14
CA GLU A 317 -7.15 -3.47 5.74
C GLU A 317 -5.65 -3.41 5.51
N CYS A 318 -5.14 -4.34 4.71
CA CYS A 318 -3.71 -4.53 4.45
C CYS A 318 -3.36 -3.98 3.06
N LEU A 319 -3.00 -2.68 3.01
CA LEU A 319 -2.53 -1.99 1.80
C LEU A 319 -1.00 -1.90 1.81
N GLY A 320 -0.35 -3.05 2.06
CA GLY A 320 1.10 -3.16 2.15
C GLY A 320 1.77 -3.53 0.82
N ILE A 321 2.89 -2.88 0.50
CA ILE A 321 3.70 -3.19 -0.67
C ILE A 321 5.16 -3.49 -0.25
N ASN A 322 5.68 -4.66 -0.61
CA ASN A 322 7.02 -5.11 -0.21
C ASN A 322 8.14 -4.13 -0.61
N GLY A 323 8.82 -3.55 0.39
CA GLY A 323 9.93 -2.63 0.20
C GLY A 323 9.55 -1.20 -0.16
N ALA A 324 8.26 -0.84 -0.10
CA ALA A 324 7.79 0.51 -0.39
C ALA A 324 8.25 1.54 0.67
N VAL A 325 8.18 2.80 0.26
CA VAL A 325 8.40 4.00 1.07
C VAL A 325 7.14 4.86 0.99
N ALA A 326 6.80 5.63 2.03
CA ALA A 326 5.59 6.45 2.05
C ALA A 326 5.46 7.40 0.84
N PRO A 327 6.52 8.10 0.36
CA PRO A 327 6.44 8.92 -0.84
C PRO A 327 6.04 8.20 -2.14
N LEU A 328 6.05 6.86 -2.18
CA LEU A 328 5.54 6.10 -3.32
C LEU A 328 4.07 6.43 -3.61
N MET A 329 3.28 6.72 -2.57
CA MET A 329 1.86 7.07 -2.68
C MET A 329 1.63 8.35 -3.51
N LEU A 330 2.58 9.30 -3.48
CA LEU A 330 2.53 10.54 -4.27
C LEU A 330 2.81 10.32 -5.77
N ARG A 331 3.25 9.12 -6.16
CA ARG A 331 3.56 8.77 -7.56
C ARG A 331 2.47 7.96 -8.26
N TRP A 332 1.38 7.64 -7.56
CA TRP A 332 0.17 7.08 -8.17
C TRP A 332 -0.63 8.19 -8.86
N ASN A 333 -1.55 7.83 -9.75
CA ASN A 333 -2.54 8.77 -10.27
C ASN A 333 -3.37 9.32 -9.09
N GLN A 334 -3.17 10.60 -8.76
CA GLN A 334 -3.73 11.23 -7.58
C GLN A 334 -5.25 11.47 -7.69
N GLU A 335 -5.81 11.48 -8.90
CA GLU A 335 -7.25 11.62 -9.12
C GLU A 335 -7.94 10.29 -8.81
N ILE A 336 -7.49 9.20 -9.45
CA ILE A 336 -8.00 7.84 -9.21
C ILE A 336 -7.80 7.42 -7.74
N PHE A 337 -6.64 7.70 -7.16
CA PHE A 337 -6.39 7.43 -5.73
C PHE A 337 -7.34 8.21 -4.83
N ALA A 338 -7.56 9.50 -5.11
CA ALA A 338 -8.45 10.33 -4.30
C ALA A 338 -9.93 9.92 -4.44
N ASP A 339 -10.36 9.49 -5.63
CA ASP A 339 -11.73 9.06 -5.86
C ASP A 339 -12.04 7.78 -5.09
N TYR A 340 -11.18 6.75 -5.18
CA TYR A 340 -11.36 5.54 -4.36
C TYR A 340 -11.18 5.77 -2.86
N LEU A 341 -10.28 6.67 -2.43
CA LEU A 341 -10.10 6.96 -1.01
C LEU A 341 -11.31 7.71 -0.43
N ARG A 342 -11.95 8.59 -1.21
CA ARG A 342 -13.24 9.22 -0.83
C ARG A 342 -14.38 8.21 -0.84
N GLU A 343 -14.47 7.35 -1.86
CA GLU A 343 -15.51 6.31 -1.92
C GLU A 343 -15.41 5.34 -0.73
N ARG A 344 -14.18 5.01 -0.31
CA ARG A 344 -13.90 4.14 0.83
C ARG A 344 -14.41 4.71 2.16
N ASP A 345 -14.39 6.04 2.34
CA ASP A 345 -14.72 6.79 3.56
C ASP A 345 -14.12 6.16 4.85
N PRO A 346 -12.77 6.17 5.00
CA PRO A 346 -12.08 5.58 6.15
C PRO A 346 -12.28 6.40 7.43
N ASN A 347 -12.42 5.72 8.58
CA ASN A 347 -12.42 6.38 9.89
C ASN A 347 -11.00 6.56 10.45
N LEU A 348 -10.07 5.69 10.04
CA LEU A 348 -8.66 5.76 10.40
C LEU A 348 -7.78 5.35 9.21
N ILE A 349 -6.81 6.19 8.86
CA ILE A 349 -5.69 5.85 8.01
C ILE A 349 -4.47 5.59 8.90
N VAL A 350 -3.81 4.46 8.68
CA VAL A 350 -2.56 4.08 9.35
C VAL A 350 -1.44 4.09 8.31
N LEU A 351 -0.37 4.84 8.56
CA LEU A 351 0.85 4.86 7.75
C LEU A 351 1.96 4.10 8.48
N ALA A 352 2.30 2.90 8.00
CA ALA A 352 3.29 2.00 8.58
C ALA A 352 4.50 1.87 7.64
N TYR A 353 5.34 2.90 7.66
CA TYR A 353 6.51 3.08 6.79
C TYR A 353 7.72 3.60 7.58
N GLY A 354 8.90 3.60 6.96
CA GLY A 354 10.14 4.14 7.54
C GLY A 354 11.31 3.17 7.53
N THR A 355 11.06 1.85 7.47
CA THR A 355 12.11 0.81 7.48
C THR A 355 13.01 0.92 6.25
N ASN A 356 12.43 1.30 5.10
CA ASN A 356 13.13 1.45 3.82
C ASN A 356 13.72 2.86 3.68
N GLU A 357 13.01 3.90 4.11
CA GLU A 357 13.45 5.30 4.13
C GLU A 357 14.67 5.51 5.04
N ALA A 358 14.75 4.76 6.15
CA ALA A 358 15.92 4.74 7.00
C ALA A 358 17.19 4.31 6.25
N ALA A 359 17.06 3.50 5.18
CA ALA A 359 18.21 3.07 4.38
C ALA A 359 18.77 4.17 3.46
N SER A 360 17.98 5.22 3.19
CA SER A 360 18.41 6.37 2.42
C SER A 360 19.45 7.20 3.20
N GLY A 361 20.48 7.65 2.47
CA GLY A 361 21.53 8.50 3.02
C GLY A 361 20.98 9.83 3.56
N ALA A 362 21.69 10.45 4.50
CA ALA A 362 21.23 11.69 5.16
C ALA A 362 20.97 12.85 4.19
N GLY A 363 21.66 12.91 3.05
CA GLY A 363 21.43 13.93 2.02
C GLY A 363 20.11 13.80 1.25
N MET A 364 19.32 12.75 1.50
CA MET A 364 17.95 12.59 0.95
C MET A 364 16.87 12.89 2.00
N ASN A 365 17.24 13.39 3.19
CA ASN A 365 16.28 13.53 4.28
C ASN A 365 15.34 14.73 4.11
N GLU A 366 15.82 15.83 3.56
CA GLU A 366 14.99 17.02 3.29
C GLU A 366 13.89 16.69 2.27
N GLU A 367 14.24 15.96 1.20
CA GLU A 367 13.26 15.45 0.22
C GLU A 367 12.25 14.49 0.88
N TYR A 368 12.70 13.57 1.75
CA TYR A 368 11.80 12.69 2.49
C TYR A 368 10.82 13.46 3.37
N VAL A 369 11.30 14.45 4.13
CA VAL A 369 10.47 15.27 5.03
C VAL A 369 9.44 16.08 4.22
N GLU A 370 9.85 16.71 3.12
CA GLU A 370 8.93 17.43 2.23
C GLU A 370 7.84 16.50 1.68
N GLN A 371 8.24 15.34 1.14
CA GLN A 371 7.31 14.38 0.54
C GLN A 371 6.38 13.74 1.59
N PHE A 372 6.85 13.48 2.81
CA PHE A 372 6.02 12.90 3.87
C PHE A 372 5.00 13.92 4.40
N ASN A 373 5.38 15.18 4.58
CA ASN A 373 4.45 16.25 4.93
C ASN A 373 3.39 16.45 3.84
N ARG A 374 3.80 16.53 2.57
CA ARG A 374 2.89 16.61 1.42
C ARG A 374 1.93 15.42 1.31
N LEU A 375 2.35 14.22 1.71
CA LEU A 375 1.47 13.05 1.80
C LEU A 375 0.39 13.25 2.87
N LEU A 376 0.76 13.70 4.07
CA LEU A 376 -0.19 13.96 5.16
C LEU A 376 -1.20 15.05 4.78
N GLU A 377 -0.74 16.17 4.22
CA GLU A 377 -1.59 17.23 3.67
C GLU A 377 -2.59 16.69 2.64
N ASN A 378 -2.11 15.85 1.72
CA ASN A 378 -2.94 15.24 0.67
C ASN A 378 -4.01 14.32 1.26
N LEU A 379 -3.68 13.49 2.24
CA LEU A 379 -4.65 12.60 2.91
C LEU A 379 -5.72 13.40 3.67
N HIS A 380 -5.32 14.42 4.44
CA HIS A 380 -6.27 15.31 5.13
C HIS A 380 -7.16 16.09 4.16
N ARG A 381 -6.64 16.50 3.00
CA ARG A 381 -7.43 17.15 1.93
C ARG A 381 -8.43 16.20 1.27
N ILE A 382 -8.07 14.93 1.07
CA ILE A 382 -8.93 13.95 0.39
C ILE A 382 -10.04 13.44 1.33
N VAL A 383 -9.70 13.09 2.59
CA VAL A 383 -10.63 12.55 3.59
C VAL A 383 -10.51 13.28 4.94
N PRO A 384 -11.01 14.53 5.05
CA PRO A 384 -10.80 15.40 6.22
C PRO A 384 -11.47 14.92 7.53
N LYS A 385 -12.28 13.86 7.47
CA LYS A 385 -12.92 13.23 8.65
C LYS A 385 -12.13 12.05 9.21
N ALA A 386 -11.18 11.50 8.46
CA ALA A 386 -10.39 10.36 8.88
C ALA A 386 -9.37 10.79 9.95
N ALA A 387 -9.27 10.01 11.02
CA ALA A 387 -8.09 10.07 11.88
C ALA A 387 -6.86 9.59 11.10
N VAL A 388 -5.68 10.11 11.41
CA VAL A 388 -4.41 9.64 10.83
C VAL A 388 -3.47 9.21 11.96
N LEU A 389 -2.94 8.00 11.83
CA LEU A 389 -1.96 7.41 12.74
C LEU A 389 -0.70 7.03 11.95
N VAL A 390 0.46 7.50 12.39
CA VAL A 390 1.75 7.02 11.89
C VAL A 390 2.29 5.98 12.86
N LEU A 391 2.57 4.79 12.35
CA LEU A 391 3.36 3.78 13.05
C LEU A 391 4.82 4.00 12.65
N GLY A 392 5.64 4.43 13.62
CA GLY A 392 7.07 4.64 13.41
C GLY A 392 7.80 3.30 13.22
N PRO A 393 8.84 3.25 12.38
CA PRO A 393 9.45 2.00 11.94
C PRO A 393 9.99 1.15 13.10
N TYR A 394 10.02 -0.16 12.85
CA TYR A 394 10.55 -1.15 13.78
C TYR A 394 12.04 -0.88 14.08
N ASP A 395 12.55 -1.45 15.19
CA ASP A 395 14.02 -1.50 15.34
C ASP A 395 14.62 -2.30 14.18
N ARG A 396 15.79 -1.88 13.70
CA ARG A 396 16.53 -2.55 12.62
C ARG A 396 17.99 -2.62 13.01
N ALA A 397 18.71 -3.67 12.62
CA ALA A 397 20.15 -3.74 12.85
C ALA A 397 20.94 -3.97 11.56
N THR A 398 22.11 -3.34 11.48
CA THR A 398 23.10 -3.57 10.42
C THR A 398 24.39 -4.14 10.99
N ARG A 399 25.19 -4.73 10.11
CA ARG A 399 26.46 -5.35 10.48
C ARG A 399 27.61 -4.39 10.21
N VAL A 400 28.23 -3.91 11.27
CA VAL A 400 29.32 -2.92 11.23
C VAL A 400 30.67 -3.61 11.46
N GLY A 401 31.69 -3.25 10.69
CA GLY A 401 33.03 -3.85 10.74
C GLY A 401 33.24 -4.98 9.73
N ARG A 402 34.38 -5.68 9.82
CA ARG A 402 34.79 -6.74 8.87
C ARG A 402 35.22 -8.03 9.57
N GLY A 403 34.99 -9.16 8.91
CA GLY A 403 35.43 -10.49 9.37
C GLY A 403 34.88 -10.87 10.75
N ARG A 404 35.71 -11.47 11.61
CA ARG A 404 35.36 -11.89 12.97
C ARG A 404 35.04 -10.74 13.93
N ARG A 405 35.40 -9.49 13.59
CA ARG A 405 35.10 -8.29 14.40
C ARG A 405 33.80 -7.60 14.00
N ALA A 406 33.06 -8.14 13.02
CA ALA A 406 31.85 -7.52 12.52
C ALA A 406 30.67 -7.76 13.47
N LEU A 407 30.18 -6.70 14.12
CA LEU A 407 29.12 -6.71 15.14
C LEU A 407 27.80 -6.20 14.57
N TRP A 408 26.69 -6.63 15.17
CA TRP A 408 25.37 -6.07 14.90
C TRP A 408 25.16 -4.81 15.74
N GLN A 409 24.67 -3.75 15.13
CA GLN A 409 24.37 -2.47 15.76
C GLN A 409 23.04 -1.93 15.23
N THR A 410 22.32 -1.16 16.04
CA THR A 410 21.10 -0.45 15.63
C THR A 410 21.36 0.39 14.39
N PHE A 411 20.40 0.38 13.47
CA PHE A 411 20.50 1.08 12.21
C PHE A 411 20.21 2.58 12.40
N ARG A 412 21.26 3.40 12.32
CA ARG A 412 21.19 4.84 12.65
C ARG A 412 20.15 5.64 11.86
N GLY A 413 19.78 5.20 10.66
CA GLY A 413 18.73 5.85 9.87
C GLY A 413 17.36 5.82 10.56
N THR A 414 17.10 4.81 11.40
CA THR A 414 15.83 4.66 12.13
C THR A 414 15.60 5.78 13.14
N ASP A 415 16.64 6.30 13.79
CA ASP A 415 16.54 7.45 14.72
C ASP A 415 16.02 8.71 14.01
N ARG A 416 16.56 8.96 12.81
CA ARG A 416 16.23 10.11 11.96
C ARG A 416 14.76 10.07 11.53
N ILE A 417 14.35 8.96 10.91
CA ILE A 417 12.97 8.77 10.42
C ILE A 417 11.94 8.85 11.56
N ILE A 418 12.23 8.27 12.73
CA ILE A 418 11.33 8.39 13.90
C ILE A 418 11.20 9.85 14.36
N ALA A 419 12.27 10.63 14.35
CA ALA A 419 12.21 12.04 14.71
C ALA A 419 11.40 12.85 13.68
N ASP A 420 11.66 12.63 12.39
CA ASP A 420 10.98 13.30 11.27
C ASP A 420 9.47 13.01 11.28
N GLN A 421 9.08 11.74 11.44
CA GLN A 421 7.67 11.34 11.50
C GLN A 421 6.94 11.89 12.74
N LYS A 422 7.61 11.98 13.90
CA LYS A 422 7.04 12.60 15.11
C LYS A 422 6.76 14.09 14.92
N GLU A 423 7.66 14.79 14.23
CA GLU A 423 7.51 16.21 13.92
C GLU A 423 6.43 16.44 12.85
N ALA A 424 6.38 15.62 11.80
CA ALA A 424 5.30 15.63 10.81
C ALA A 424 3.93 15.42 11.47
N CYS A 425 3.80 14.46 12.40
CA CYS A 425 2.56 14.25 13.17
C CYS A 425 2.19 15.47 14.03
N ARG A 426 3.17 16.20 14.58
CA ARG A 426 2.95 17.43 15.34
C ARG A 426 2.38 18.55 14.47
N ILE A 427 2.89 18.67 13.24
CA ILE A 427 2.52 19.72 12.27
C ILE A 427 1.14 19.43 11.67
N HIS A 428 0.89 18.19 11.26
CA HIS A 428 -0.32 17.79 10.52
C HIS A 428 -1.45 17.22 11.40
N HIS A 429 -1.31 17.29 12.74
CA HIS A 429 -2.30 16.80 13.70
C HIS A 429 -2.62 15.30 13.58
N CYS A 430 -1.59 14.49 13.34
CA CYS A 430 -1.69 13.03 13.32
C CYS A 430 -1.26 12.43 14.67
N ALA A 431 -1.77 11.25 15.01
CA ALA A 431 -1.22 10.48 16.12
C ALA A 431 0.07 9.76 15.69
N PHE A 432 0.99 9.55 16.63
CA PHE A 432 2.22 8.77 16.39
C PHE A 432 2.38 7.66 17.43
N TYR A 433 2.76 6.46 16.98
CA TYR A 433 3.08 5.32 17.83
C TYR A 433 4.49 4.80 17.51
N ASP A 434 5.34 4.68 18.52
CA ASP A 434 6.76 4.32 18.37
C ASP A 434 6.95 2.80 18.48
N GLU A 435 6.82 2.07 17.36
CA GLU A 435 6.93 0.61 17.38
C GLU A 435 8.31 0.15 17.84
N ARG A 436 9.38 0.86 17.45
CA ARG A 436 10.73 0.62 17.97
C ARG A 436 10.77 0.73 19.49
N GLN A 437 10.23 1.78 20.08
CA GLN A 437 10.17 1.92 21.53
C GLN A 437 9.33 0.80 22.15
N ARG A 438 8.22 0.39 21.52
CA ARG A 438 7.39 -0.73 21.98
C ARG A 438 8.13 -2.06 22.00
N MET A 439 9.02 -2.30 21.03
CA MET A 439 9.90 -3.47 21.01
C MET A 439 10.97 -3.46 22.12
N GLY A 440 11.12 -2.35 22.85
CA GLY A 440 12.15 -2.11 23.87
C GLY A 440 13.25 -1.14 23.44
N GLY A 441 13.00 -0.29 22.45
CA GLY A 441 13.93 0.76 22.00
C GLY A 441 15.13 0.23 21.19
N PRO A 442 16.17 1.07 21.00
CA PRO A 442 17.35 0.72 20.20
C PRO A 442 17.96 -0.64 20.53
N GLY A 443 18.19 -1.43 19.47
CA GLY A 443 18.80 -2.76 19.59
C GLY A 443 17.82 -3.86 19.99
N ALA A 444 16.52 -3.53 20.15
CA ALA A 444 15.46 -4.52 20.30
C ALA A 444 15.49 -5.58 19.20
N MET A 445 15.72 -5.24 17.93
CA MET A 445 15.82 -6.18 16.83
C MET A 445 16.90 -7.24 17.05
N ILE A 446 18.05 -6.86 17.63
CA ILE A 446 19.12 -7.82 17.97
C ILE A 446 18.64 -8.78 19.07
N ARG A 447 17.93 -8.27 20.09
CA ARG A 447 17.36 -9.09 21.17
C ARG A 447 16.20 -9.97 20.69
N TRP A 448 15.36 -9.47 19.79
CA TRP A 448 14.22 -10.18 19.20
C TRP A 448 14.68 -11.30 18.27
N VAL A 449 15.80 -11.14 17.56
CA VAL A 449 16.45 -12.25 16.85
C VAL A 449 16.93 -13.32 17.83
N SER A 450 17.48 -12.94 18.98
CA SER A 450 17.83 -13.90 20.04
C SER A 450 16.60 -14.62 20.61
N ALA A 451 15.47 -13.93 20.72
CA ALA A 451 14.19 -14.45 21.21
C ALA A 451 13.39 -15.29 20.19
N GLY A 452 13.85 -15.42 18.93
CA GLY A 452 13.07 -16.04 17.85
C GLY A 452 11.86 -15.23 17.38
N LEU A 453 11.75 -13.97 17.82
CA LEU A 453 10.70 -13.02 17.41
C LEU A 453 11.06 -12.25 16.14
N ALA A 454 12.34 -12.25 15.72
CA ALA A 454 12.77 -11.61 14.48
C ALA A 454 13.63 -12.51 13.57
N GLN A 455 13.61 -12.18 12.27
CA GLN A 455 14.31 -12.94 11.23
C GLN A 455 15.83 -12.70 11.29
N PRO A 456 16.65 -13.64 10.79
CA PRO A 456 18.10 -13.46 10.76
C PRO A 456 18.59 -12.26 9.93
N ASP A 457 17.75 -11.68 9.06
CA ASP A 457 18.06 -10.46 8.31
C ASP A 457 18.07 -9.18 9.17
N ARG A 458 17.56 -9.27 10.43
CA ARG A 458 17.48 -8.17 11.39
C ARG A 458 16.76 -6.93 10.85
N THR A 459 15.75 -7.20 10.03
CA THR A 459 14.82 -6.21 9.47
C THR A 459 13.39 -6.70 9.67
N HIS A 460 13.05 -7.93 9.28
CA HIS A 460 11.68 -8.46 9.39
C HIS A 460 11.45 -9.26 10.68
N LEU A 461 10.20 -9.33 11.13
CA LEU A 461 9.81 -10.17 12.27
C LEU A 461 9.48 -11.61 11.86
N THR A 462 9.49 -12.54 12.82
CA THR A 462 8.87 -13.85 12.63
C THR A 462 7.35 -13.74 12.76
N GLY A 463 6.62 -14.76 12.32
CA GLY A 463 5.17 -14.79 12.47
C GLY A 463 4.70 -14.76 13.95
N THR A 464 5.58 -15.07 14.89
CA THR A 464 5.33 -14.91 16.34
C THR A 464 5.61 -13.47 16.78
N GLY A 465 6.72 -12.86 16.32
CA GLY A 465 7.04 -11.46 16.64
C GLY A 465 6.01 -10.45 16.14
N TYR A 466 5.52 -10.59 14.90
CA TYR A 466 4.47 -9.72 14.38
C TYR A 466 3.18 -9.80 15.21
N ARG A 467 2.75 -11.00 15.61
CA ARG A 467 1.56 -11.18 16.47
C ARG A 467 1.77 -10.60 17.87
N ALA A 468 2.90 -10.88 18.50
CA ALA A 468 3.20 -10.35 19.83
C ALA A 468 3.24 -8.81 19.86
N LEU A 469 3.75 -8.17 18.79
CA LEU A 469 3.73 -6.71 18.65
C LEU A 469 2.32 -6.17 18.35
N ALA A 470 1.54 -6.84 17.50
CA ALA A 470 0.15 -6.49 17.20
C ALA A 470 -0.77 -6.62 18.42
N GLU A 471 -0.65 -7.70 19.20
CA GLU A 471 -1.38 -7.87 20.47
C GLU A 471 -1.06 -6.75 21.47
N ALA A 472 0.21 -6.32 21.54
CA ALA A 472 0.63 -5.21 22.39
C ALA A 472 0.05 -3.87 21.90
N PHE A 473 0.13 -3.61 20.60
CA PHE A 473 -0.48 -2.43 19.98
C PHE A 473 -2.01 -2.40 20.16
N TYR A 474 -2.70 -3.53 20.00
CA TYR A 474 -4.13 -3.65 20.27
C TYR A 474 -4.50 -3.31 21.71
N ARG A 475 -3.73 -3.79 22.71
CA ARG A 475 -3.93 -3.41 24.12
C ARG A 475 -3.79 -1.91 24.32
N ASP A 476 -2.81 -1.30 23.68
CA ASP A 476 -2.52 0.13 23.79
C ASP A 476 -3.61 0.98 23.10
N VAL A 477 -4.08 0.60 21.90
CA VAL A 477 -5.25 1.19 21.22
C VAL A 477 -6.50 1.09 22.10
N LEU A 478 -6.76 -0.08 22.70
CA LEU A 478 -7.90 -0.28 23.58
C LEU A 478 -7.78 0.51 24.90
N GLY A 479 -6.55 0.74 25.39
CA GLY A 479 -6.26 1.64 26.50
C GLY A 479 -6.62 3.09 26.17
N ALA A 480 -6.17 3.59 25.01
CA ALA A 480 -6.50 4.91 24.51
C ALA A 480 -8.02 5.09 24.28
N TYR A 481 -8.69 4.09 23.69
CA TYR A 481 -10.15 4.11 23.52
C TYR A 481 -10.90 4.20 24.86
N LYS A 482 -10.48 3.45 25.88
CA LYS A 482 -11.05 3.54 27.24
C LYS A 482 -10.81 4.90 27.88
N ALA A 483 -9.69 5.57 27.60
CA ALA A 483 -9.42 6.93 28.07
C ALA A 483 -10.36 7.94 27.39
N TYR A 484 -10.53 7.85 26.07
CA TYR A 484 -11.50 8.63 25.31
C TYR A 484 -12.94 8.44 25.82
N GLN A 485 -13.36 7.21 26.11
CA GLN A 485 -14.71 6.96 26.63
C GLN A 485 -14.98 7.65 27.98
N LYS A 486 -13.96 7.76 28.85
CA LYS A 486 -14.09 8.48 30.12
C LYS A 486 -14.25 9.98 29.88
N THR A 487 -13.34 10.60 29.12
CA THR A 487 -13.38 12.05 28.86
C THR A 487 -14.64 12.46 28.08
N ALA A 488 -15.11 11.64 27.13
CA ALA A 488 -16.35 11.86 26.41
C ALA A 488 -17.60 11.72 27.31
N GLY A 489 -17.59 10.78 28.26
CA GLY A 489 -18.64 10.64 29.27
C GLY A 489 -18.70 11.83 30.22
N ASP A 490 -17.54 12.30 30.70
CA ASP A 490 -17.42 13.48 31.55
C ASP A 490 -17.89 14.75 30.81
N ALA A 491 -17.53 14.91 29.54
CA ALA A 491 -18.01 16.00 28.67
C ALA A 491 -19.52 15.97 28.42
N GLY A 492 -20.16 14.78 28.46
CA GLY A 492 -21.62 14.65 28.48
C GLY A 492 -22.29 15.27 29.72
N THR A 493 -21.51 15.50 30.79
CA THR A 493 -21.95 16.17 32.03
C THR A 493 -21.62 17.67 32.04
N VAL A 494 -20.71 18.12 31.17
CA VAL A 494 -20.29 19.53 31.05
C VAL A 494 -20.32 19.97 29.59
N SER A 495 -21.52 20.25 29.09
CA SER A 495 -21.70 20.81 27.74
C SER A 495 -21.12 22.22 27.66
N ARG A 496 -19.88 22.32 27.16
CA ARG A 496 -19.32 23.55 26.57
C ARG A 496 -18.83 23.26 25.16
N VAL A 497 -19.52 23.90 24.22
CA VAL A 497 -19.18 23.91 22.80
C VAL A 497 -17.81 24.54 22.61
N TYR A 498 -16.82 23.74 22.22
CA TYR A 498 -15.59 24.24 21.64
C TYR A 498 -15.83 24.51 20.15
N SER A 499 -16.18 25.76 19.83
CA SER A 499 -16.16 26.26 18.46
C SER A 499 -14.70 26.39 18.00
N PHE A 500 -14.33 25.72 16.92
CA PHE A 500 -13.04 25.94 16.26
C PHE A 500 -13.02 27.35 15.65
N PRO A 501 -11.95 28.15 15.83
CA PRO A 501 -11.78 29.39 15.09
C PRO A 501 -11.55 29.09 13.62
N ALA A 502 -12.34 29.70 12.73
CA ALA A 502 -12.10 29.64 11.29
C ALA A 502 -10.96 30.59 10.89
N ASP A 503 -10.14 30.13 9.95
CA ASP A 503 -9.36 30.89 8.96
C ASP A 503 -8.82 32.27 9.37
N ASN A 504 -7.60 32.29 9.90
CA ASN A 504 -6.75 33.48 9.75
C ASN A 504 -6.16 33.49 8.32
N HIS A 505 -6.84 34.20 7.43
CA HIS A 505 -6.27 34.62 6.14
C HIS A 505 -4.92 35.32 6.35
N ILE A 506 -3.85 34.78 5.76
CA ILE A 506 -2.57 35.49 5.66
C ILE A 506 -2.70 36.50 4.52
N ASP A 507 -3.04 37.75 4.85
CA ASP A 507 -3.00 38.87 3.93
C ASP A 507 -1.55 39.27 3.63
N ASN A 508 -1.04 38.78 2.50
CA ASN A 508 0.24 39.18 1.94
C ASN A 508 0.12 40.48 1.10
N SER A 509 -0.40 41.56 1.69
CA SER A 509 -0.40 42.88 1.06
C SER A 509 -0.16 44.06 2.02
N LYS A 510 1.11 44.52 2.06
CA LYS A 510 1.58 45.92 2.23
C LYS A 510 2.99 45.97 2.86
N LYS A 511 4.00 45.99 1.99
CA LYS A 511 5.25 46.71 2.27
C LYS A 511 5.22 48.03 1.51
N GLU A 512 4.69 49.07 2.14
CA GLU A 512 4.95 50.45 1.71
C GLU A 512 5.69 51.21 2.81
N ILE A 513 6.92 51.54 2.42
CA ILE A 513 7.84 52.57 2.91
C ILE A 513 7.14 53.74 3.61
N HIS A 514 7.64 54.11 4.80
CA HIS A 514 7.82 55.53 5.11
C HIS A 514 9.02 55.79 6.02
N HIS A 515 9.77 56.84 5.72
CA HIS A 515 10.85 57.37 6.54
C HIS A 515 10.32 58.05 7.81
N GLY A 516 11.11 57.93 8.88
CA GLY A 516 11.08 58.73 10.11
C GLY A 516 12.42 58.57 10.81
#